data_AF-A0A849TAM5-F1
#
_entry.id   AF-A0A849TAM5-F1
#
_cell.length_a   1.000
_cell.length_b   1.000
_cell.length_c   1.000
_cell.angle_alpha   90.00
_cell.angle_beta   90.00
_cell.angle_gamma   90.00
#
_symmetry.space_group_name_H-M   'P 1'
#
loop_
_entity.id
_entity.type
_entity.pdbx_description
1 polymer ?
#
loop_
_entity_poly.entity_id
_entity_poly.type
_entity_poly.pdbx_seq_one_letter_code
_entity_poly.pdbx_strand_id
1 'polypeptide(L)'
;MASLLLATPTSRRASPGVRTLSSTAPLADGGTNTTSTRKVLVLMTDGANTLSPTDPAHDGTVSTTSDNLVSELCNSIKAENISIYAIAFGVTDKNIKDRLKSCATTMMHYFDATSAVELNAAFE
;
A
#
# COMPACT_ATOMS: atom_id res chain seq x y z
N MET A 1 6.65 -11.14 -9.17
CA MET A 1 6.17 -12.17 -8.22
C MET A 1 5.67 -11.48 -6.97
N ALA A 2 4.37 -11.21 -6.87
CA ALA A 2 3.76 -10.70 -5.63
C ALA A 2 3.12 -11.90 -4.92
N SER A 3 3.78 -12.42 -3.89
CA SER A 3 3.25 -13.50 -3.08
C SER A 3 2.34 -12.91 -2.00
N LEU A 4 1.02 -13.02 -2.17
CA LEU A 4 0.03 -12.60 -1.18
C LEU A 4 -0.47 -13.83 -0.43
N LEU A 5 0.26 -14.26 0.60
CA LEU A 5 -0.16 -15.36 1.46
C LEU A 5 -1.21 -14.88 2.47
N LEU A 6 -2.47 -15.27 2.28
CA LEU A 6 -3.55 -15.10 3.25
C LEU A 6 -3.47 -16.19 4.32
N ALA A 7 -3.38 -15.78 5.58
CA ALA A 7 -3.71 -16.64 6.72
C ALA A 7 -4.33 -15.75 7.79
N THR A 8 -5.58 -16.04 8.20
CA THR A 8 -6.33 -15.42 9.33
C THR A 8 -6.05 -16.21 10.64
N PRO A 9 -6.38 -15.71 11.88
CA PRO A 9 -7.77 -15.57 12.32
C PRO A 9 -8.15 -14.31 13.13
N THR A 10 -7.26 -13.33 13.42
CA THR A 10 -7.62 -12.23 14.36
C THR A 10 -7.35 -10.79 13.93
N SER A 11 -6.69 -10.54 12.81
CA SER A 11 -6.62 -9.22 12.10
C SER A 11 -5.62 -9.39 10.96
N ARG A 12 -6.03 -9.91 9.79
CA ARG A 12 -5.05 -10.41 8.80
C ARG A 12 -5.49 -10.23 7.35
N ARG A 13 -5.31 -9.01 6.85
CA ARG A 13 -5.03 -8.75 5.42
C ARG A 13 -3.89 -7.72 5.32
N ALA A 14 -2.73 -8.05 5.88
CA ALA A 14 -1.50 -7.30 5.67
C ALA A 14 -0.63 -8.02 4.64
N SER A 15 -0.34 -7.34 3.53
CA SER A 15 0.65 -7.80 2.54
C SER A 15 2.02 -7.98 3.20
N PRO A 16 2.93 -8.80 2.64
CA PRO A 16 4.25 -9.04 3.24
C PRO A 16 5.04 -7.76 3.54
N GLY A 17 4.88 -6.72 2.73
CA GLY A 17 5.53 -5.43 2.95
C GLY A 17 5.09 -4.71 4.23
N VAL A 18 3.83 -4.83 4.65
CA VAL A 18 3.35 -4.25 5.92
C VAL A 18 3.78 -5.12 7.10
N ARG A 19 3.98 -6.43 6.89
CA ARG A 19 4.38 -7.35 7.96
C ARG A 19 5.77 -7.05 8.52
N THR A 20 6.67 -6.44 7.76
CA THR A 20 7.99 -6.00 8.25
C THR A 20 7.89 -4.86 9.25
N LEU A 21 6.79 -4.10 9.26
CA LEU A 21 6.51 -3.06 10.24
C LEU A 21 5.94 -3.62 11.55
N SER A 22 5.74 -4.93 11.68
CA SER A 22 5.19 -5.56 12.88
C SER A 22 6.19 -5.52 14.04
N SER A 23 5.70 -5.26 15.24
CA SER A 23 6.47 -5.40 16.49
C SER A 23 6.33 -6.78 17.12
N THR A 24 5.71 -7.71 16.39
CA THR A 24 5.37 -9.05 16.86
C THR A 24 5.79 -10.08 15.81
N ALA A 25 6.09 -11.29 16.28
CA ALA A 25 6.50 -12.40 15.41
C ALA A 25 5.47 -12.63 14.27
N PRO A 26 5.91 -13.10 13.08
CA PRO A 26 7.24 -13.65 12.77
C PRO A 26 8.30 -12.62 12.32
N LEU A 27 7.90 -11.40 11.95
CA LEU A 27 8.79 -10.32 11.56
C LEU A 27 8.66 -9.20 12.61
N ALA A 28 9.38 -9.33 13.73
CA ALA A 28 9.21 -8.48 14.92
C ALA A 28 10.15 -7.26 14.96
N ASP A 29 10.85 -6.96 13.87
CA ASP A 29 11.85 -5.90 13.80
C ASP A 29 11.23 -4.49 13.78
N GLY A 30 9.92 -4.37 13.50
CA GLY A 30 9.23 -3.09 13.48
C GLY A 30 8.88 -2.63 14.90
N GLY A 31 9.60 -1.67 15.45
CA GLY A 31 9.34 -1.14 16.81
C GLY A 31 7.87 -0.73 17.06
N THR A 32 7.41 -0.69 18.30
CA THR A 32 6.04 -0.24 18.63
C THR A 32 5.84 1.23 18.25
N ASN A 33 4.61 1.59 17.84
CA ASN A 33 4.27 3.00 17.61
C ASN A 33 4.27 3.72 18.96
N THR A 34 5.11 4.75 19.11
CA THR A 34 5.23 5.58 20.31
C THR A 34 5.31 7.06 19.91
N THR A 35 5.45 7.96 20.89
CA THR A 35 5.74 9.37 20.60
C THR A 35 7.10 9.57 19.91
N SER A 36 8.04 8.64 20.09
CA SER A 36 9.40 8.71 19.52
C SER A 36 9.59 7.79 18.30
N THR A 37 8.68 6.85 18.08
CA THR A 37 8.75 5.87 16.99
C THR A 37 7.47 5.91 16.19
N ARG A 38 7.56 6.31 14.92
CA ARG A 38 6.42 6.34 13.99
C ARG A 38 6.61 5.32 12.88
N LYS A 39 5.56 4.55 12.59
CA LYS A 39 5.54 3.62 11.45
C LYS A 39 5.03 4.33 10.20
N VAL A 40 5.75 4.14 9.11
CA VAL A 40 5.44 4.76 7.82
C VAL A 40 5.55 3.72 6.71
N LEU A 41 4.61 3.75 5.77
CA LEU A 41 4.63 3.00 4.52
C LEU A 41 4.68 4.00 3.36
N VAL A 42 5.61 3.81 2.43
CA VAL A 42 5.60 4.49 1.13
C VAL A 42 5.05 3.52 0.09
N LEU A 43 3.88 3.83 -0.45
CA LEU A 43 3.24 3.09 -1.53
C LEU A 43 3.48 3.83 -2.85
N MET A 44 4.23 3.22 -3.77
CA MET A 44 4.49 3.77 -5.09
C MET A 44 3.95 2.82 -6.15
N THR A 45 3.27 3.35 -7.17
CA THR A 45 2.81 2.57 -8.33
C THR A 45 3.05 3.33 -9.63
N ASP A 46 3.37 2.59 -10.69
CA ASP A 46 3.54 3.08 -12.06
C ASP A 46 2.27 2.94 -12.91
N GLY A 47 1.19 2.36 -12.37
CA GLY A 47 -0.03 2.18 -13.14
C GLY A 47 -1.10 1.32 -12.50
N ALA A 48 -1.94 0.75 -13.38
CA ALA A 48 -3.11 -0.03 -13.02
C ALA A 48 -2.73 -1.37 -12.42
N ASN A 49 -3.57 -1.86 -11.50
CA ASN A 49 -3.48 -3.26 -11.15
C ASN A 49 -4.09 -4.10 -12.29
N THR A 50 -3.23 -4.79 -13.04
CA THR A 50 -3.61 -5.53 -14.26
C THR A 50 -3.98 -7.00 -14.02
N LEU A 51 -3.67 -7.56 -12.85
CA LEU A 51 -3.86 -8.98 -12.55
C LEU A 51 -4.90 -9.21 -11.46
N SER A 52 -5.72 -10.25 -11.66
CA SER A 52 -6.70 -10.73 -10.69
C SER A 52 -5.98 -11.37 -9.50
N PRO A 53 -6.44 -11.16 -8.27
CA PRO A 53 -5.84 -11.75 -7.09
C PRO A 53 -6.37 -13.17 -6.83
N THR A 54 -7.13 -13.75 -7.77
CA THR A 54 -7.78 -15.06 -7.61
C THR A 54 -6.76 -16.19 -7.67
N ASP A 55 -6.68 -16.96 -6.58
CA ASP A 55 -5.91 -18.19 -6.49
C ASP A 55 -6.49 -19.30 -7.40
N PRO A 56 -5.68 -20.24 -7.90
CA PRO A 56 -4.24 -20.38 -7.65
C PRO A 56 -3.34 -19.71 -8.70
N ALA A 57 -3.91 -19.29 -9.84
CA ALA A 57 -3.13 -18.91 -11.01
C ALA A 57 -2.86 -17.40 -11.12
N HIS A 58 -3.67 -16.54 -10.46
CA HIS A 58 -3.58 -15.08 -10.54
C HIS A 58 -3.48 -14.55 -11.98
N ASP A 59 -4.09 -15.25 -12.94
CA ASP A 59 -3.95 -15.05 -14.38
C ASP A 59 -5.15 -14.35 -15.03
N GLY A 60 -6.20 -14.05 -14.24
CA GLY A 60 -7.33 -13.26 -14.69
C GLY A 60 -7.00 -11.77 -14.84
N THR A 61 -7.80 -11.04 -15.62
CA THR A 61 -7.62 -9.60 -15.88
C THR A 61 -8.64 -8.72 -15.15
N VAL A 62 -9.38 -9.27 -14.19
CA VAL A 62 -10.40 -8.53 -13.44
C VAL A 62 -9.73 -7.65 -12.38
N SER A 63 -9.41 -6.42 -12.78
CA SER A 63 -8.72 -5.42 -11.93
C SER A 63 -9.56 -4.96 -10.73
N THR A 64 -10.89 -5.02 -10.79
CA THR A 64 -11.80 -4.52 -9.74
C THR A 64 -11.60 -5.22 -8.40
N THR A 65 -11.37 -6.54 -8.40
CA THR A 65 -11.14 -7.29 -7.15
C THR A 65 -9.85 -6.84 -6.49
N SER A 66 -8.78 -6.69 -7.26
CA SER A 66 -7.49 -6.23 -6.75
C SER A 66 -7.53 -4.78 -6.29
N ASP A 67 -8.24 -3.91 -7.01
CA ASP A 67 -8.46 -2.51 -6.61
C ASP A 67 -9.18 -2.42 -5.26
N ASN A 68 -10.18 -3.30 -5.03
CA ASN A 68 -10.87 -3.39 -3.75
C ASN A 68 -9.92 -3.90 -2.65
N LEU A 69 -9.09 -4.91 -2.94
CA LEU A 69 -8.10 -5.42 -1.98
C LEU A 69 -7.06 -4.36 -1.60
N VAL A 70 -6.60 -3.55 -2.55
CA VAL A 70 -5.70 -2.42 -2.27
C VAL A 70 -6.39 -1.45 -1.31
N SER A 71 -7.66 -1.12 -1.57
CA SER A 71 -8.43 -0.22 -0.73
C SER A 71 -8.63 -0.77 0.70
N GLU A 72 -8.96 -2.05 0.84
CA GLU A 72 -9.08 -2.75 2.13
C GLU A 72 -7.75 -2.79 2.90
N LEU A 73 -6.65 -3.05 2.19
CA LEU A 73 -5.31 -3.07 2.75
C LEU A 73 -4.93 -1.68 3.29
N CYS A 74 -5.14 -0.62 2.50
CA CYS A 74 -4.87 0.75 2.94
C CYS A 74 -5.66 1.11 4.21
N ASN A 75 -6.93 0.70 4.29
CA ASN A 75 -7.75 0.95 5.47
C ASN A 75 -7.25 0.16 6.69
N SER A 76 -6.83 -1.08 6.50
CA SER A 76 -6.26 -1.90 7.57
C SER A 76 -4.96 -1.31 8.11
N ILE A 77 -4.05 -0.88 7.24
CA ILE A 77 -2.80 -0.21 7.60
C ILE A 77 -3.05 1.09 8.39
N LYS A 78 -4.00 1.92 7.93
CA LYS A 78 -4.38 3.16 8.62
C LYS A 78 -4.93 2.88 10.02
N ALA A 79 -5.71 1.81 10.19
CA ALA A 79 -6.24 1.39 11.49
C ALA A 79 -5.15 0.96 12.48
N GLU A 80 -3.98 0.54 12.00
CA GLU A 80 -2.80 0.24 12.83
C GLU A 80 -1.96 1.48 13.18
N ASN A 81 -2.46 2.68 12.90
CA ASN A 81 -1.76 3.96 13.07
C ASN A 81 -0.44 4.04 12.26
N ILE A 82 -0.41 3.43 11.09
CA ILE A 82 0.71 3.52 10.15
C ILE A 82 0.38 4.61 9.12
N SER A 83 1.28 5.58 8.96
CA SER A 83 1.12 6.63 7.94
C SER A 83 1.45 6.08 6.56
N ILE A 84 0.60 6.30 5.57
CA ILE A 84 0.78 5.91 4.18
C ILE A 84 1.06 7.15 3.34
N TYR A 85 2.24 7.19 2.74
CA TYR A 85 2.57 8.12 1.66
C TYR A 85 2.35 7.41 0.33
N ALA A 86 1.49 7.96 -0.53
CA ALA A 86 1.14 7.37 -1.81
C ALA A 86 1.74 8.20 -2.96
N ILE A 87 2.50 7.56 -3.84
CA ILE A 87 3.16 8.18 -4.98
C ILE A 87 2.61 7.54 -6.27
N ALA A 88 1.97 8.35 -7.10
CA ALA A 88 1.58 7.98 -8.45
C ALA A 88 2.71 8.34 -9.41
N PHE A 89 3.44 7.36 -9.94
CA PHE A 89 4.55 7.62 -10.86
C PHE A 89 4.12 7.42 -12.32
N GLY A 90 4.04 8.49 -13.12
CA GLY A 90 3.65 8.39 -14.53
C GLY A 90 2.21 7.87 -14.78
N VAL A 91 1.37 7.86 -13.76
CA VAL A 91 -0.03 7.40 -13.85
C VAL A 91 -0.87 8.46 -14.55
N THR A 92 -1.68 8.07 -15.54
CA THR A 92 -2.61 8.97 -16.25
C THR A 92 -4.08 8.68 -15.93
N ASP A 93 -4.40 7.45 -15.53
CA ASP A 93 -5.76 7.03 -15.20
C ASP A 93 -6.26 7.71 -13.91
N LYS A 94 -7.39 8.40 -14.01
CA LYS A 94 -7.99 9.15 -12.91
C LYS A 94 -8.49 8.25 -11.77
N ASN A 95 -9.02 7.07 -12.06
CA ASN A 95 -9.50 6.15 -11.03
C ASN A 95 -8.34 5.67 -10.17
N ILE A 96 -7.19 5.37 -10.77
CA ILE A 96 -5.98 4.98 -10.04
C ILE A 96 -5.50 6.12 -9.14
N LYS A 97 -5.44 7.35 -9.67
CA LYS A 97 -5.08 8.53 -8.85
C LYS A 97 -6.04 8.73 -7.69
N ASP A 98 -7.35 8.58 -7.93
CA ASP A 98 -8.35 8.75 -6.87
C ASP A 98 -8.24 7.64 -5.81
N ARG A 99 -7.88 6.41 -6.19
CA ARG A 99 -7.55 5.33 -5.24
C ARG A 99 -6.28 5.60 -4.44
N LEU A 100 -5.22 6.08 -5.08
CA LEU A 100 -3.97 6.41 -4.38
C LEU A 100 -4.17 7.57 -3.41
N LYS A 101 -4.93 8.59 -3.80
CA LYS A 101 -5.34 9.70 -2.93
C LYS A 101 -6.11 9.21 -1.70
N SER A 102 -7.02 8.25 -1.86
CA SER A 102 -7.78 7.69 -0.73
C SER A 102 -6.96 6.72 0.14
N CYS A 103 -5.91 6.12 -0.42
CA CYS A 103 -4.98 5.28 0.31
C CYS A 103 -4.05 6.11 1.20
N ALA A 104 -3.59 7.27 0.74
CA ALA A 104 -2.76 8.19 1.53
C ALA A 104 -3.43 8.57 2.87
N THR A 105 -2.63 8.74 3.94
CA THR A 105 -3.18 9.06 5.28
C THR A 105 -3.85 10.43 5.31
N THR A 106 -3.28 11.42 4.63
CA THR A 106 -3.91 12.72 4.37
C THR A 106 -3.58 13.17 2.95
N MET A 107 -4.22 14.24 2.48
CA MET A 107 -3.90 14.82 1.17
C MET A 107 -2.43 15.25 1.03
N MET A 108 -1.77 15.62 2.13
CA MET A 108 -0.33 15.97 2.11
C MET A 108 0.58 14.75 1.97
N HIS A 109 0.04 13.54 2.12
CA HIS A 109 0.78 12.30 1.95
C HIS A 109 0.60 11.72 0.54
N TYR A 110 -0.06 12.43 -0.38
CA TYR A 110 -0.22 12.02 -1.76
C TYR A 110 0.67 12.86 -2.69
N PHE A 111 1.39 12.19 -3.58
CA PHE A 111 2.24 12.81 -4.59
C PHE A 111 1.91 12.25 -5.97
N ASP A 112 1.86 13.14 -6.96
CA ASP A 112 1.64 12.82 -8.37
C ASP A 112 2.93 13.16 -9.11
N ALA A 113 3.81 12.17 -9.25
CA ALA A 113 5.13 12.33 -9.84
C ALA A 113 5.08 11.86 -11.31
N THR A 114 5.10 12.79 -12.25
CA THR A 114 5.19 12.50 -13.68
C THR A 114 6.62 12.39 -14.18
N SER A 115 7.61 12.68 -13.34
CA SER A 115 9.04 12.60 -13.67
C SER A 115 9.90 12.19 -12.47
N ALA A 116 11.14 11.74 -12.74
CA ALA A 116 12.12 11.43 -11.70
C ALA A 116 12.48 12.65 -10.82
N VAL A 117 12.38 13.87 -11.37
CA VAL A 117 12.58 15.11 -10.63
C VAL A 117 11.47 15.32 -9.61
N GLU A 118 10.21 15.11 -10.03
CA GLU A 118 9.06 15.21 -9.13
C GLU A 118 9.04 14.07 -8.10
N LEU A 119 9.57 12.89 -8.46
CA LEU A 119 9.76 11.80 -7.50
C LEU A 119 10.77 12.19 -6.42
N ASN A 120 11.91 12.77 -6.79
CA ASN A 120 12.89 13.26 -5.81
C ASN A 120 12.26 14.34 -4.90
N ALA A 121 11.49 15.26 -5.47
CA ALA A 121 10.78 16.29 -4.70
C ALA A 121 9.74 15.72 -3.70
N ALA A 122 9.28 14.48 -3.89
CA ALA A 122 8.38 13.82 -2.93
C ALA A 122 9.10 13.26 -1.69
N PHE A 123 10.45 13.19 -1.72
CA PHE A 123 11.28 12.65 -0.63
C PHE A 123 12.13 13.71 0.09
N GLU A 124 12.08 14.97 -0.33
CA GLU A 124 12.74 16.13 0.30
C GLU A 124 11.79 16.89 1.23
#